data_AF-A0ABD4Z455-F1
#
_entry.id   AF-A0ABD4Z455-F1
#
_cell.length_a   1.000
_cell.length_b   1.000
_cell.length_c   1.000
_cell.angle_alpha   90.00
_cell.angle_beta   90.00
_cell.angle_gamma   90.00
#
_symmetry.space_group_name_H-M   'P 1'
#
loop_
_entity.id
_entity.type
_entity.pdbx_description
1 polymer ?
#
loop_
_entity_poly.entity_id
_entity_poly.type
_entity_poly.pdbx_seq_one_letter_code
_entity_poly.pdbx_strand_id
1 'polypeptide(L)'
;MFSPFWPYSPDSQYAPEPRRLLGYGGWTILFKAPEDIQEARLLFTPDVLTERMLDKLRDTDSLRNKLQAFDIKEIASSCSFAPDVLDMSSTNDGIAESIAAAHTRLAPTLADQLYSDPDYHHAPQLVASDLRPTVTRARGAAIVLRDPIGITQQLNAWRNEAVETLKDYLNRGGANNGISNERKILVAQAFGDVRNQFEERSAALEARHYIEIERDKVFNPEMARGRNWILDEAQQKRWEAAAQEHVRNYEATIRARVQAKLDSGEYRARFESKYVTPPDPKAALQIYAMKQALAGFETQCRIVEQEAARRALPYEVWLQSEQLLDGLDVYDDADLASGWRFAGQTGLCVFGAEGCEISASVIQEWWQGGAQDRKNLALRSFGLNQDAILAEMDRIRESAKSEPALAAGETTYEYTRTGLEMAKTLAQLFDKANSVYEAMDKSNMAGLSGGVLAWYASLGRQTLRHASQGNEWFVHRATRSWLAASIGERAVNLRLEDLQAIGHSADRTVMRSQIKQNVQFAFATELVDARSSEFYKVRASGWLLLLEAGLLGLRMHSLPQ
;
A
#
# COMPACT_ATOMS: atom_id res chain seq x y z
N MET A 1 46.23 6.11 3.89
CA MET A 1 45.34 6.95 3.07
C MET A 1 44.29 6.00 2.51
N PHE A 2 43.06 6.06 3.04
CA PHE A 2 41.99 5.12 2.65
C PHE A 2 41.27 5.68 1.43
N SER A 3 41.42 5.02 0.28
CA SER A 3 40.66 5.34 -0.94
C SER A 3 39.37 4.52 -0.95
N PRO A 4 38.19 5.14 -1.05
CA PRO A 4 36.96 4.39 -1.31
C PRO A 4 37.11 3.67 -2.66
N PHE A 5 36.62 2.44 -2.72
CA PHE A 5 36.65 1.62 -3.95
C PHE A 5 35.59 2.03 -4.98
N TRP A 6 34.86 3.12 -4.69
CA TRP A 6 33.92 3.73 -5.63
C TRP A 6 33.93 5.27 -5.48
N PRO A 7 33.79 6.06 -6.57
CA PRO A 7 33.68 5.62 -7.96
C PRO A 7 34.95 4.88 -8.41
N TYR A 8 34.78 3.86 -9.26
CA TYR A 8 35.88 3.08 -9.82
C TYR A 8 36.97 4.01 -10.33
N SER A 9 38.11 4.03 -9.62
CA SER A 9 39.32 4.70 -10.04
C SER A 9 40.22 3.62 -10.65
N PRO A 10 40.20 3.40 -11.98
CA PRO A 10 41.02 2.38 -12.64
C PRO A 10 42.52 2.54 -12.35
N ASP A 11 42.93 3.76 -11.98
CA ASP A 11 44.30 4.14 -11.71
C ASP A 11 44.71 3.93 -10.23
N SER A 12 43.77 3.59 -9.35
CA SER A 12 44.10 3.23 -7.97
C SER A 12 44.94 1.95 -7.96
N GLN A 13 46.07 1.96 -7.26
CA GLN A 13 46.94 0.78 -7.13
C GLN A 13 46.26 -0.43 -6.48
N TYR A 14 45.10 -0.19 -5.86
CA TYR A 14 44.25 -1.18 -5.23
C TYR A 14 43.01 -1.54 -6.06
N ALA A 15 42.75 -0.88 -7.21
CA ALA A 15 41.56 -1.08 -8.03
C ALA A 15 41.40 -2.55 -8.47
N PRO A 16 40.18 -3.11 -8.45
CA PRO A 16 39.91 -4.44 -8.96
C PRO A 16 40.15 -4.48 -10.48
N GLU A 17 40.69 -5.59 -11.00
CA GLU A 17 40.80 -5.77 -12.45
C GLU A 17 39.39 -5.72 -13.09
N PRO A 18 39.14 -4.82 -14.07
CA PRO A 18 37.81 -4.61 -14.65
C PRO A 18 37.23 -5.86 -15.34
N ARG A 19 38.06 -6.85 -15.69
CA ARG A 19 37.62 -8.12 -16.30
C ARG A 19 37.08 -9.16 -15.33
N ARG A 20 37.15 -8.91 -14.00
CA ARG A 20 36.63 -9.82 -12.96
C ARG A 20 35.32 -9.34 -12.32
N LEU A 21 34.71 -8.30 -12.88
CA LEU A 21 33.36 -7.86 -12.53
C LEU A 21 32.34 -8.79 -13.20
N LEU A 22 32.25 -10.04 -12.73
CA LEU A 22 31.21 -10.97 -13.17
C LEU A 22 29.97 -10.75 -12.29
N GLY A 23 28.88 -10.32 -12.92
CA GLY A 23 27.62 -9.91 -12.28
C GLY A 23 26.80 -11.02 -11.64
N TYR A 24 27.39 -11.80 -10.73
CA TYR A 24 26.74 -12.98 -10.12
C TYR A 24 27.00 -13.08 -8.61
N GLY A 25 26.64 -12.04 -7.85
CA GLY A 25 26.58 -12.10 -6.38
C GLY A 25 27.90 -12.31 -5.62
N GLY A 26 29.05 -12.33 -6.31
CA GLY A 26 30.37 -12.56 -5.71
C GLY A 26 31.45 -11.69 -6.35
N TRP A 27 32.33 -11.11 -5.54
CA TRP A 27 33.37 -10.17 -5.97
C TRP A 27 34.74 -10.66 -5.50
N THR A 28 35.72 -10.70 -6.39
CA THR A 28 37.09 -11.09 -6.05
C THR A 28 37.99 -9.84 -6.00
N ILE A 29 38.53 -9.54 -4.81
CA ILE A 29 39.46 -8.43 -4.59
C ILE A 29 40.87 -8.99 -4.34
N LEU A 30 41.87 -8.45 -5.06
CA LEU A 30 43.27 -8.84 -4.89
C LEU A 30 44.03 -7.77 -4.10
N PHE A 31 44.56 -8.15 -2.94
CA PHE A 31 45.49 -7.32 -2.17
C PHE A 31 46.93 -7.67 -2.51
N LYS A 32 47.74 -6.67 -2.87
CA LYS A 32 49.17 -6.87 -3.20
C LYS A 32 50.05 -7.11 -1.97
N ALA A 33 49.71 -6.52 -0.83
CA ALA A 33 50.41 -6.64 0.46
C ALA A 33 49.36 -6.68 1.59
N PRO A 34 48.60 -7.79 1.73
CA PRO A 34 47.53 -7.88 2.72
C PRO A 34 48.02 -7.78 4.17
N GLU A 35 49.28 -8.11 4.44
CA GLU A 35 49.94 -7.98 5.75
C GLU A 35 50.06 -6.54 6.27
N ASP A 36 49.99 -5.55 5.36
CA ASP A 36 50.06 -4.12 5.68
C ASP A 36 48.67 -3.51 5.93
N ILE A 37 47.59 -4.26 5.66
CA ILE A 37 46.20 -3.80 5.80
C ILE A 37 45.67 -4.29 7.14
N GLN A 38 45.58 -3.38 8.12
CA GLN A 38 45.09 -3.74 9.46
C GLN A 38 43.59 -4.03 9.48
N GLU A 39 42.79 -3.28 8.73
CA GLU A 39 41.33 -3.40 8.74
C GLU A 39 40.78 -3.05 7.35
N ALA A 40 39.81 -3.84 6.88
CA ALA A 40 38.92 -3.47 5.80
C ALA A 40 37.50 -3.32 6.34
N ARG A 41 36.80 -2.29 5.87
CA ARG A 41 35.40 -2.05 6.21
C ARG A 41 34.57 -2.15 4.96
N LEU A 42 33.63 -3.08 4.97
CA LEU A 42 32.86 -3.45 3.79
C LEU A 42 31.36 -3.29 4.08
N LEU A 43 30.62 -3.01 3.01
CA LEU A 43 29.18 -2.83 3.01
C LEU A 43 28.61 -3.50 1.76
N PHE A 44 27.50 -4.20 1.93
CA PHE A 44 26.63 -4.56 0.83
C PHE A 44 25.44 -3.60 0.78
N THR A 45 25.15 -3.05 -0.39
CA THR A 45 23.92 -2.31 -0.66
C THR A 45 23.31 -2.79 -1.97
N PRO A 46 21.98 -2.92 -2.06
CA PRO A 46 21.31 -3.27 -3.31
C PRO A 46 21.38 -2.13 -4.34
N ASP A 47 21.65 -0.91 -3.87
CA ASP A 47 21.66 0.32 -4.66
C ASP A 47 23.03 0.99 -4.64
N VAL A 48 23.35 1.70 -5.73
CA VAL A 48 24.60 2.48 -5.83
C VAL A 48 24.52 3.72 -4.93
N LEU A 49 25.58 3.91 -4.14
CA LEU A 49 25.74 5.09 -3.27
C LEU A 49 26.16 6.33 -4.05
N THR A 50 25.71 7.50 -3.60
CA THR A 50 26.15 8.79 -4.14
C THR A 50 27.59 9.10 -3.71
N GLU A 51 28.30 9.93 -4.47
CA GLU A 51 29.64 10.39 -4.09
C GLU A 51 29.63 11.08 -2.71
N ARG A 52 28.62 11.91 -2.46
CA ARG A 52 28.42 12.60 -1.18
C ARG A 52 28.29 11.62 -0.02
N MET A 53 27.57 10.51 -0.21
CA MET A 53 27.40 9.51 0.84
C MET A 53 28.67 8.68 1.06
N LEU A 54 29.41 8.39 0.00
CA LEU A 54 30.71 7.72 0.09
C LEU A 54 31.72 8.58 0.87
N ASP A 55 31.73 9.90 0.62
CA ASP A 55 32.52 10.85 1.40
C ASP A 55 32.05 10.89 2.88
N LYS A 56 30.74 10.95 3.14
CA LYS A 56 30.19 10.88 4.51
C LYS A 56 30.63 9.60 5.24
N LEU A 57 30.57 8.44 4.59
CA LEU A 57 31.04 7.16 5.14
C LEU A 57 32.56 7.17 5.40
N ARG A 58 33.33 7.82 4.51
CA ARG A 58 34.78 7.95 4.66
C ARG A 58 35.16 8.96 5.74
N ASP A 59 34.35 9.95 6.05
CA ASP A 59 34.77 11.07 6.90
C ASP A 59 34.06 11.09 8.27
N THR A 60 32.98 10.31 8.43
CA THR A 60 32.18 10.26 9.66
C THR A 60 32.34 8.93 10.38
N ASP A 61 33.01 8.92 11.54
CA ASP A 61 33.31 7.69 12.27
C ASP A 61 32.05 6.94 12.73
N SER A 62 30.98 7.63 13.12
CA SER A 62 29.72 6.98 13.53
C SER A 62 29.04 6.20 12.40
N LEU A 63 29.19 6.65 11.15
CA LEU A 63 28.68 5.93 9.98
C LEU A 63 29.66 4.82 9.57
N ARG A 64 30.97 5.12 9.56
CA ARG A 64 32.00 4.15 9.23
C ARG A 64 32.01 2.94 10.18
N ASN A 65 31.72 3.16 11.46
CA ASN A 65 31.68 2.11 12.49
C ASN A 65 30.50 1.15 12.36
N LYS A 66 29.53 1.43 11.48
CA LYS A 66 28.41 0.52 11.16
C LYS A 66 28.78 -0.51 10.09
N LEU A 67 29.87 -0.29 9.35
CA LEU A 67 30.33 -1.20 8.31
C LEU A 67 30.91 -2.47 8.93
N GLN A 68 30.82 -3.60 8.21
CA GLN A 68 31.46 -4.84 8.67
C GLN A 68 32.98 -4.70 8.59
N ALA A 69 33.64 -4.84 9.74
CA ALA A 69 35.08 -4.75 9.87
C ALA A 69 35.73 -6.13 9.78
N PHE A 70 36.82 -6.21 9.03
CA PHE A 70 37.60 -7.43 8.82
C PHE A 70 39.08 -7.13 9.03
N ASP A 71 39.74 -7.88 9.92
CA ASP A 71 41.19 -7.80 10.08
C ASP A 71 41.88 -8.55 8.93
N ILE A 72 42.26 -7.81 7.89
CA ILE A 72 42.85 -8.39 6.68
C ILE A 72 44.22 -9.01 6.97
N LYS A 73 44.99 -8.41 7.89
CA LYS A 73 46.28 -8.92 8.30
C LYS A 73 46.14 -10.27 8.99
N GLU A 74 45.19 -10.40 9.92
CA GLU A 74 44.90 -11.67 10.60
C GLU A 74 44.42 -12.72 9.60
N ILE A 75 43.46 -12.38 8.73
CA ILE A 75 42.93 -13.29 7.70
C ILE A 75 44.02 -13.79 6.76
N ALA A 76 44.99 -12.94 6.39
CA ALA A 76 46.09 -13.32 5.49
C ALA A 76 47.20 -14.11 6.19
N SER A 77 47.42 -13.87 7.49
CA SER A 77 48.53 -14.46 8.26
C SER A 77 48.17 -15.74 9.00
N SER A 78 46.88 -16.05 9.15
CA SER A 78 46.39 -17.19 9.92
C SER A 78 45.33 -17.99 9.17
N CYS A 79 45.10 -19.24 9.57
CA CYS A 79 43.89 -19.99 9.23
C CYS A 79 42.74 -19.68 10.21
N SER A 80 42.72 -18.47 10.78
CA SER A 80 41.76 -18.03 11.80
C SER A 80 40.35 -17.91 11.23
N PHE A 81 39.38 -18.36 12.01
CA PHE A 81 37.96 -18.41 11.67
C PHE A 81 37.26 -17.21 12.31
N ALA A 82 37.12 -16.10 11.56
CA ALA A 82 36.15 -15.08 11.92
C ALA A 82 34.74 -15.57 11.58
N PRO A 83 33.68 -15.19 12.32
CA PRO A 83 32.31 -15.68 12.09
C PRO A 83 31.79 -15.45 10.67
N ASP A 84 32.24 -14.36 10.04
CA ASP A 84 31.81 -13.94 8.70
C ASP A 84 32.83 -14.35 7.60
N VAL A 85 33.81 -15.21 7.92
CA VAL A 85 34.81 -15.76 6.98
C VAL A 85 34.56 -17.26 6.78
N LEU A 86 34.36 -17.68 5.54
CA LEU A 86 34.06 -19.08 5.21
C LEU A 86 35.35 -19.89 5.04
N ASP A 87 35.44 -21.01 5.74
CA ASP A 87 36.38 -22.07 5.40
C ASP A 87 35.87 -22.85 4.18
N MET A 88 36.75 -23.02 3.19
CA MET A 88 36.46 -23.79 1.99
C MET A 88 36.01 -25.22 2.32
N SER A 89 36.46 -25.79 3.44
CA SER A 89 36.06 -27.13 3.90
C SER A 89 34.62 -27.22 4.41
N SER A 90 34.02 -26.09 4.83
CA SER A 90 32.66 -26.02 5.40
C SER A 90 31.62 -25.39 4.47
N THR A 91 31.99 -25.05 3.24
CA THR A 91 31.12 -24.36 2.28
C THR A 91 29.84 -25.14 1.92
N ASN A 92 29.89 -26.48 1.93
CA ASN A 92 28.73 -27.32 1.62
C ASN A 92 27.61 -27.21 2.68
N ASP A 93 27.97 -27.01 3.94
CA ASP A 93 27.04 -27.00 5.09
C ASP A 93 26.77 -25.59 5.64
N GLY A 94 27.54 -24.58 5.22
CA GLY A 94 27.46 -23.20 5.71
C GLY A 94 26.80 -22.21 4.75
N ILE A 95 26.55 -22.60 3.50
CA ILE A 95 26.01 -21.73 2.45
C ILE A 95 24.61 -22.19 2.05
N ALA A 96 23.63 -21.29 2.14
CA ALA A 96 22.21 -21.59 1.89
C ALA A 96 21.97 -22.26 0.52
N GLU A 97 22.66 -21.81 -0.53
CA GLU A 97 22.55 -22.36 -1.89
C GLU A 97 23.15 -23.76 -2.00
N SER A 98 24.23 -24.03 -1.26
CA SER A 98 24.87 -25.36 -1.25
C SER A 98 24.00 -26.37 -0.48
N ILE A 99 23.40 -25.92 0.63
CA ILE A 99 22.39 -26.66 1.38
C ILE A 99 21.16 -26.91 0.49
N ALA A 100 20.68 -25.89 -0.23
CA ALA A 100 19.55 -26.00 -1.15
C ALA A 100 19.82 -26.99 -2.28
N ALA A 101 20.98 -26.90 -2.93
CA ALA A 101 21.39 -27.80 -4.01
C ALA A 101 21.53 -29.26 -3.55
N ALA A 102 21.93 -29.48 -2.30
CA ALA A 102 22.02 -30.81 -1.70
C ALA A 102 20.65 -31.43 -1.37
N HIS A 103 19.57 -30.65 -1.37
CA HIS A 103 18.22 -31.09 -0.98
C HIS A 103 17.26 -31.14 -2.17
N THR A 104 16.77 -32.35 -2.49
CA THR A 104 15.87 -32.61 -3.63
C THR A 104 14.53 -31.86 -3.61
N ARG A 105 14.10 -31.35 -2.45
CA ARG A 105 12.86 -30.57 -2.31
C ARG A 105 13.10 -29.07 -2.09
N LEU A 106 14.24 -28.68 -1.52
CA LEU A 106 14.49 -27.30 -1.10
C LEU A 106 14.79 -26.39 -2.30
N ALA A 107 15.66 -26.83 -3.22
CA ALA A 107 15.98 -26.04 -4.41
C ALA A 107 14.76 -25.73 -5.29
N PRO A 108 13.87 -26.70 -5.63
CA PRO A 108 12.63 -26.40 -6.34
C PRO A 108 11.71 -25.44 -5.57
N THR A 109 11.57 -25.60 -4.25
CA THR A 109 10.75 -24.70 -3.42
C THR A 109 11.29 -23.28 -3.41
N LEU A 110 12.61 -23.08 -3.35
CA LEU A 110 13.22 -21.75 -3.43
C LEU A 110 13.09 -21.14 -4.83
N ALA A 111 13.21 -21.94 -5.88
CA ALA A 111 13.06 -21.51 -7.27
C ALA A 111 11.61 -21.10 -7.61
N ASP A 112 10.62 -21.74 -6.99
CA ASP A 112 9.20 -21.45 -7.18
C ASP A 112 8.68 -20.27 -6.32
N GLN A 113 9.53 -19.63 -5.49
CA GLN A 113 9.12 -18.46 -4.70
C GLN A 113 8.77 -17.28 -5.61
N LEU A 114 7.81 -16.46 -5.16
CA LEU A 114 7.35 -15.26 -5.89
C LEU A 114 8.49 -14.26 -6.20
N TYR A 115 9.53 -14.28 -5.38
CA TYR A 115 10.76 -13.50 -5.52
C TYR A 115 11.98 -14.42 -5.49
N SER A 116 11.90 -15.55 -6.21
CA SER A 116 13.08 -16.37 -6.44
C SER A 116 14.10 -15.54 -7.22
N ASP A 117 15.34 -15.54 -6.74
CA ASP A 117 16.42 -14.90 -7.45
C ASP A 117 17.06 -15.93 -8.37
N PRO A 118 16.80 -15.88 -9.69
CA PRO A 118 17.19 -16.95 -10.61
C PRO A 118 18.72 -17.13 -10.73
N ASP A 119 19.50 -16.14 -10.30
CA ASP A 119 20.93 -16.04 -10.63
C ASP A 119 21.90 -16.34 -9.47
N TYR A 120 21.42 -16.57 -8.23
CA TYR A 120 22.31 -16.77 -7.06
C TYR A 120 22.78 -18.20 -6.84
N HIS A 121 22.19 -19.18 -7.54
CA HIS A 121 22.49 -20.61 -7.38
C HIS A 121 23.94 -21.01 -7.68
N HIS A 122 24.76 -20.09 -8.20
CA HIS A 122 26.14 -20.35 -8.61
C HIS A 122 27.21 -19.49 -7.92
N ALA A 123 26.86 -18.51 -7.07
CA ALA A 123 27.85 -17.61 -6.46
C ALA A 123 28.99 -18.34 -5.71
N PRO A 124 28.74 -19.38 -4.91
CA PRO A 124 29.80 -20.13 -4.23
C PRO A 124 30.69 -20.92 -5.19
N GLN A 125 30.11 -21.46 -6.26
CA GLN A 125 30.82 -22.22 -7.28
C GLN A 125 31.68 -21.31 -8.15
N LEU A 126 31.22 -20.09 -8.41
CA LEU A 126 31.96 -19.03 -9.09
C LEU A 126 33.13 -18.56 -8.23
N VAL A 127 32.90 -18.21 -6.96
CA VAL A 127 33.97 -17.85 -6.01
C VAL A 127 34.99 -18.98 -5.87
N ALA A 128 34.53 -20.23 -5.71
CA ALA A 128 35.42 -21.39 -5.67
C ALA A 128 36.19 -21.60 -6.99
N SER A 129 35.59 -21.31 -8.14
CA SER A 129 36.24 -21.41 -9.44
C SER A 129 37.29 -20.30 -9.67
N ASP A 130 37.04 -19.10 -9.17
CA ASP A 130 37.98 -17.97 -9.18
C ASP A 130 39.17 -18.22 -8.24
N LEU A 131 38.92 -18.90 -7.12
CA LEU A 131 39.95 -19.27 -6.14
C LEU A 131 40.76 -20.51 -6.55
N ARG A 132 40.24 -21.38 -7.43
CA ARG A 132 40.90 -22.62 -7.89
C ARG A 132 42.26 -22.40 -8.57
N PRO A 133 42.43 -21.47 -9.53
CA PRO A 133 43.73 -21.16 -10.15
C PRO A 133 44.75 -20.65 -9.14
N THR A 134 44.29 -20.04 -8.05
CA THR A 134 45.08 -19.42 -6.99
C THR A 134 45.50 -20.41 -5.90
N VAL A 135 44.93 -21.62 -5.83
CA VAL A 135 45.25 -22.66 -4.83
C VAL A 135 46.74 -23.04 -4.77
N THR A 136 47.49 -22.84 -5.86
CA THR A 136 48.95 -23.14 -5.88
C THR A 136 49.84 -21.96 -5.46
N ARG A 137 49.32 -20.72 -5.33
CA ARG A 137 50.14 -19.52 -5.03
C ARG A 137 49.51 -18.44 -4.14
N ALA A 138 48.18 -18.36 -3.99
CA ALA A 138 47.53 -17.34 -3.17
C ALA A 138 46.72 -17.98 -2.04
N ARG A 139 46.99 -17.49 -0.82
CA ARG A 139 46.15 -17.69 0.36
C ARG A 139 44.97 -16.73 0.21
N GLY A 140 43.80 -17.23 -0.17
CA GLY A 140 42.57 -16.44 -0.31
C GLY A 140 41.56 -16.78 0.79
N ALA A 141 40.70 -15.83 1.13
CA ALA A 141 39.59 -16.03 2.06
C ALA A 141 38.28 -15.57 1.39
N ALA A 142 37.19 -16.25 1.72
CA ALA A 142 35.85 -15.83 1.32
C ALA A 142 35.20 -15.10 2.49
N ILE A 143 34.70 -13.88 2.24
CA ILE A 143 34.04 -13.02 3.22
C ILE A 143 32.56 -12.92 2.85
N VAL A 144 31.68 -13.04 3.85
CA VAL A 144 30.24 -12.87 3.69
C VAL A 144 29.81 -11.48 4.17
N LEU A 145 29.13 -10.75 3.29
CA LEU A 145 28.51 -9.47 3.65
C LEU A 145 27.05 -9.68 4.04
N ARG A 146 26.62 -8.95 5.07
CA ARG A 146 25.24 -8.96 5.56
C ARG A 146 24.40 -8.09 4.64
N ASP A 147 23.27 -8.64 4.20
CA ASP A 147 22.23 -7.92 3.47
C ASP A 147 20.97 -7.80 4.33
N PRO A 148 20.93 -6.88 5.31
CA PRO A 148 19.78 -6.75 6.20
C PRO A 148 18.51 -6.30 5.45
N ILE A 149 18.65 -5.58 4.32
CA ILE A 149 17.53 -5.16 3.47
C ILE A 149 16.95 -6.38 2.75
N GLY A 150 17.77 -7.13 2.03
CA GLY A 150 17.33 -8.33 1.30
C GLY A 150 16.81 -9.42 2.21
N ILE A 151 17.42 -9.64 3.38
CA ILE A 151 16.89 -10.59 4.39
C ILE A 151 15.46 -10.19 4.80
N THR A 152 15.23 -8.90 5.09
CA THR A 152 13.90 -8.42 5.49
C THR A 152 12.89 -8.58 4.34
N GLN A 153 13.29 -8.28 3.11
CA GLN A 153 12.46 -8.44 1.92
C GLN A 153 12.10 -9.90 1.65
N GLN A 154 13.07 -10.81 1.72
CA GLN A 154 12.85 -12.24 1.51
C GLN A 154 11.94 -12.85 2.60
N LEU A 155 12.12 -12.44 3.86
CA LEU A 155 11.23 -12.87 4.95
C LEU A 155 9.80 -12.34 4.74
N ASN A 156 9.64 -11.09 4.29
CA ASN A 156 8.33 -10.54 3.95
C ASN A 156 7.69 -11.26 2.74
N ALA A 157 8.47 -11.56 1.72
CA ALA A 157 8.06 -12.36 0.56
C ALA A 157 7.57 -13.75 0.97
N TRP A 158 8.35 -14.46 1.78
CA TRP A 158 7.99 -15.78 2.30
C TRP A 158 6.72 -15.75 3.16
N ARG A 159 6.51 -14.67 3.91
CA ARG A 159 5.25 -14.42 4.63
C ARG A 159 4.07 -14.25 3.66
N ASN A 160 4.22 -13.44 2.61
CA ASN A 160 3.18 -13.20 1.60
C ASN A 160 2.82 -14.44 0.79
N GLU A 161 3.79 -15.32 0.53
CA GLU A 161 3.58 -16.59 -0.18
C GLU A 161 2.50 -17.47 0.47
N ALA A 162 2.30 -17.36 1.79
CA ALA A 162 1.21 -18.05 2.46
C ALA A 162 -0.16 -17.66 1.84
N VAL A 163 -0.34 -16.41 1.45
CA VAL A 163 -1.56 -15.87 0.85
C VAL A 163 -1.76 -16.34 -0.59
N GLU A 164 -0.68 -16.58 -1.34
CA GLU A 164 -0.79 -17.11 -2.71
C GLU A 164 -1.45 -18.49 -2.76
N THR A 165 -1.38 -19.28 -1.69
CA THR A 165 -2.11 -20.56 -1.61
C THR A 165 -3.64 -20.39 -1.70
N LEU A 166 -4.16 -19.19 -1.40
CA LEU A 166 -5.57 -18.86 -1.58
C LEU A 166 -5.95 -18.80 -3.07
N LYS A 167 -5.01 -18.40 -3.94
CA LYS A 167 -5.21 -18.36 -5.40
C LYS A 167 -5.53 -19.74 -5.95
N ASP A 168 -4.83 -20.77 -5.47
CA ASP A 168 -5.12 -22.16 -5.84
C ASP A 168 -6.54 -22.56 -5.40
N TYR A 169 -6.94 -22.19 -4.19
CA TYR A 169 -8.30 -22.45 -3.71
C TYR A 169 -9.36 -21.72 -4.56
N LEU A 170 -9.11 -20.46 -4.94
CA LEU A 170 -10.00 -19.64 -5.76
C LEU A 170 -10.15 -20.21 -7.18
N ASN A 171 -9.06 -20.71 -7.76
CA ASN A 171 -9.01 -21.28 -9.11
C ASN A 171 -9.62 -22.69 -9.21
N ARG A 172 -9.76 -23.42 -8.10
CA ARG A 172 -10.36 -24.76 -8.09
C ARG A 172 -11.74 -24.77 -8.75
N GLY A 173 -11.94 -25.76 -9.63
CA GLY A 173 -13.18 -25.96 -10.37
C GLY A 173 -13.22 -25.29 -11.75
N GLY A 174 -12.33 -24.33 -12.06
CA GLY A 174 -12.33 -23.62 -13.34
C GLY A 174 -11.77 -24.41 -14.53
N ALA A 175 -10.84 -25.35 -14.30
CA ALA A 175 -10.04 -25.98 -15.35
C ALA A 175 -10.82 -26.92 -16.31
N ASN A 176 -12.01 -27.42 -15.92
CA ASN A 176 -12.80 -28.40 -16.70
C ASN A 176 -14.25 -27.93 -16.93
N ASN A 177 -14.46 -26.69 -17.40
CA ASN A 177 -15.80 -26.08 -17.58
C ASN A 177 -16.67 -25.98 -16.32
N GLY A 178 -16.08 -26.16 -15.13
CA GLY A 178 -16.75 -25.94 -13.86
C GLY A 178 -16.71 -24.47 -13.44
N ILE A 179 -17.57 -24.10 -12.51
CA ILE A 179 -17.58 -22.75 -11.92
C ILE A 179 -16.46 -22.69 -10.86
N SER A 180 -15.51 -21.76 -11.03
CA SER A 180 -14.45 -21.51 -10.06
C SER A 180 -15.00 -21.12 -8.68
N ASN A 181 -14.24 -21.38 -7.62
CA ASN A 181 -14.62 -20.94 -6.28
C ASN A 181 -14.67 -19.41 -6.20
N GLU A 182 -13.75 -18.72 -6.87
CA GLU A 182 -13.78 -17.26 -7.02
C GLU A 182 -15.15 -16.77 -7.49
N ARG A 183 -15.65 -17.33 -8.60
CA ARG A 183 -16.94 -16.93 -9.16
C ARG A 183 -18.11 -17.25 -8.20
N LYS A 184 -18.07 -18.38 -7.50
CA LYS A 184 -19.08 -18.72 -6.48
C LYS A 184 -19.08 -17.70 -5.34
N ILE A 185 -17.89 -17.30 -4.87
CA ILE A 185 -17.72 -16.33 -3.77
C ILE A 185 -18.19 -14.95 -4.21
N LEU A 186 -17.75 -14.46 -5.38
CA LEU A 186 -18.16 -13.16 -5.91
C LEU A 186 -19.68 -13.06 -6.08
N VAL A 187 -20.31 -14.11 -6.62
CA VAL A 187 -21.78 -14.18 -6.73
C VAL A 187 -22.43 -14.19 -5.35
N ALA A 188 -21.90 -14.96 -4.40
CA ALA A 188 -22.43 -15.02 -3.04
C ALA A 188 -22.32 -13.68 -2.29
N GLN A 189 -21.19 -12.97 -2.44
CA GLN A 189 -20.97 -11.63 -1.87
C GLN A 189 -21.89 -10.59 -2.50
N ALA A 190 -21.93 -10.51 -3.83
CA ALA A 190 -22.83 -9.59 -4.54
C ALA A 190 -24.30 -9.84 -4.20
N PHE A 191 -24.68 -11.11 -4.04
CA PHE A 191 -26.02 -11.47 -3.59
C PHE A 191 -26.30 -11.03 -2.15
N GLY A 192 -25.32 -11.19 -1.24
CA GLY A 192 -25.41 -10.66 0.12
C GLY A 192 -25.66 -9.15 0.13
N ASP A 193 -24.93 -8.39 -0.68
CA ASP A 193 -25.10 -6.94 -0.84
C ASP A 193 -26.50 -6.60 -1.37
N VAL A 194 -26.95 -7.29 -2.43
CA VAL A 194 -28.28 -7.08 -3.01
C VAL A 194 -29.37 -7.38 -2.00
N ARG A 195 -29.26 -8.46 -1.23
CA ARG A 195 -30.23 -8.82 -0.19
C ARG A 195 -30.29 -7.75 0.90
N ASN A 196 -29.14 -7.29 1.40
CA ASN A 196 -29.10 -6.27 2.44
C ASN A 196 -29.68 -4.94 1.93
N GLN A 197 -29.41 -4.58 0.68
CA GLN A 197 -29.96 -3.37 0.07
C GLN A 197 -31.44 -3.51 -0.33
N PHE A 198 -31.94 -4.73 -0.52
CA PHE A 198 -33.30 -4.96 -1.00
C PHE A 198 -34.34 -4.41 -0.04
N GLU A 199 -34.16 -4.61 1.27
CA GLU A 199 -35.10 -4.18 2.30
C GLU A 199 -35.19 -2.65 2.34
N GLU A 200 -34.06 -1.97 2.50
CA GLU A 200 -33.98 -0.51 2.54
C GLU A 200 -34.42 0.15 1.23
N ARG A 201 -34.02 -0.40 0.06
CA ARG A 201 -34.41 0.16 -1.24
C ARG A 201 -35.88 -0.07 -1.54
N SER A 202 -36.43 -1.24 -1.18
CA SER A 202 -37.87 -1.51 -1.38
C SER A 202 -38.71 -0.60 -0.51
N ALA A 203 -38.29 -0.37 0.75
CA ALA A 203 -38.90 0.59 1.64
C ALA A 203 -38.84 2.02 1.05
N ALA A 204 -37.66 2.47 0.62
CA ALA A 204 -37.48 3.80 0.05
C ALA A 204 -38.30 4.01 -1.24
N LEU A 205 -38.34 3.03 -2.14
CA LEU A 205 -39.14 3.08 -3.36
C LEU A 205 -40.63 3.10 -3.07
N GLU A 206 -41.11 2.30 -2.12
CA GLU A 206 -42.52 2.29 -1.72
C GLU A 206 -42.94 3.64 -1.11
N ALA A 207 -42.13 4.17 -0.18
CA ALA A 207 -42.37 5.49 0.41
C ALA A 207 -42.42 6.57 -0.66
N ARG A 208 -41.41 6.59 -1.55
CA ARG A 208 -41.31 7.56 -2.64
C ARG A 208 -42.52 7.48 -3.57
N HIS A 209 -42.92 6.28 -3.98
CA HIS A 209 -44.06 6.07 -4.87
C HIS A 209 -45.36 6.65 -4.30
N TYR A 210 -45.68 6.36 -3.03
CA TYR A 210 -46.88 6.90 -2.40
C TYR A 210 -46.82 8.42 -2.21
N ILE A 211 -45.66 8.95 -1.82
CA ILE A 211 -45.45 10.39 -1.64
C ILE A 211 -45.60 11.14 -2.97
N GLU A 212 -44.99 10.63 -4.04
CA GLU A 212 -45.07 11.25 -5.37
C GLU A 212 -46.52 11.27 -5.89
N ILE A 213 -47.24 10.15 -5.77
CA ILE A 213 -48.66 10.09 -6.15
C ILE A 213 -49.48 11.14 -5.39
N GLU A 214 -49.29 11.27 -4.08
CA GLU A 214 -50.07 12.24 -3.29
C GLU A 214 -49.67 13.68 -3.63
N ARG A 215 -48.38 13.93 -3.85
CA ARG A 215 -47.87 15.24 -4.26
C ARG A 215 -48.43 15.66 -5.62
N ASP A 216 -48.50 14.74 -6.58
CA ASP A 216 -49.06 14.99 -7.91
C ASP A 216 -50.56 15.26 -7.87
N LYS A 217 -51.30 14.59 -6.97
CA LYS A 217 -52.72 14.87 -6.73
C LYS A 217 -52.93 16.26 -6.14
N VAL A 218 -52.17 16.61 -5.09
CA VAL A 218 -52.32 17.88 -4.37
C VAL A 218 -51.87 19.07 -5.22
N PHE A 219 -50.74 18.94 -5.92
CA PHE A 219 -50.15 20.00 -6.73
C PHE A 219 -50.45 19.86 -8.22
N ASN A 220 -51.56 19.21 -8.58
CA ASN A 220 -51.95 19.01 -9.97
C ASN A 220 -51.98 20.36 -10.74
N PRO A 221 -51.17 20.52 -11.80
CA PRO A 221 -51.04 21.78 -12.54
C PRO A 221 -52.34 22.25 -13.21
N GLU A 222 -53.21 21.34 -13.63
CA GLU A 222 -54.49 21.68 -14.26
C GLU A 222 -55.47 22.24 -13.23
N MET A 223 -55.52 21.64 -12.04
CA MET A 223 -56.32 22.12 -10.92
C MET A 223 -55.77 23.43 -10.36
N ALA A 224 -54.45 23.65 -10.43
CA ALA A 224 -53.82 24.89 -10.02
C ALA A 224 -54.28 26.09 -10.87
N ARG A 225 -54.47 25.91 -12.19
CA ARG A 225 -54.99 26.98 -13.07
C ARG A 225 -56.40 27.41 -12.70
N GLY A 226 -57.29 26.44 -12.44
CA GLY A 226 -58.67 26.73 -12.02
C GLY A 226 -58.71 27.40 -10.64
N ARG A 227 -57.86 26.95 -9.70
CA ARG A 227 -57.77 27.53 -8.36
C ARG A 227 -57.24 28.97 -8.38
N ASN A 228 -56.23 29.26 -9.19
CA ASN A 228 -55.65 30.60 -9.30
C ASN A 228 -56.59 31.62 -9.96
N TRP A 229 -57.60 31.14 -10.70
CA TRP A 229 -58.66 31.98 -11.26
C TRP A 229 -59.74 32.37 -10.24
N ILE A 230 -59.95 31.54 -9.21
CA ILE A 230 -61.06 31.66 -8.25
C ILE A 230 -60.62 32.32 -6.93
N LEU A 231 -59.38 32.07 -6.48
CA LEU A 231 -58.87 32.53 -5.18
C LEU A 231 -58.07 33.83 -5.32
N ASP A 232 -58.24 34.74 -4.35
CA ASP A 232 -57.34 35.90 -4.18
C ASP A 232 -55.95 35.49 -3.65
N GLU A 233 -54.99 36.41 -3.65
CA GLU A 233 -53.60 36.13 -3.28
C GLU A 233 -53.44 35.64 -1.83
N ALA A 234 -54.27 36.14 -0.90
CA ALA A 234 -54.22 35.73 0.51
C ALA A 234 -54.81 34.32 0.71
N GLN A 235 -55.87 33.99 -0.03
CA GLN A 235 -56.48 32.68 -0.04
C GLN A 235 -55.57 31.64 -0.72
N GLN A 236 -54.86 32.01 -1.79
CA GLN A 236 -53.85 31.17 -2.42
C GLN A 236 -52.72 30.81 -1.46
N LYS A 237 -52.14 31.79 -0.76
CA LYS A 237 -51.09 31.55 0.24
C LYS A 237 -51.55 30.64 1.39
N ARG A 238 -52.79 30.81 1.86
CA ARG A 238 -53.38 29.92 2.89
C ARG A 238 -53.57 28.50 2.38
N TRP A 239 -54.04 28.34 1.15
CA TRP A 239 -54.20 27.02 0.53
C TRP A 239 -52.85 26.34 0.33
N GLU A 240 -51.84 27.06 -0.17
CA GLU A 240 -50.48 26.53 -0.36
C GLU A 240 -49.84 26.10 0.95
N ALA A 241 -49.98 26.91 2.01
CA ALA A 241 -49.51 26.54 3.34
C ALA A 241 -50.19 25.26 3.86
N ALA A 242 -51.52 25.16 3.73
CA ALA A 242 -52.29 23.99 4.14
C ALA A 242 -51.96 22.74 3.28
N ALA A 243 -51.76 22.90 1.97
CA ALA A 243 -51.37 21.83 1.06
C ALA A 243 -49.97 21.31 1.36
N GLN A 244 -49.01 22.20 1.64
CA GLN A 244 -47.67 21.82 2.08
C GLN A 244 -47.69 21.13 3.44
N GLU A 245 -48.50 21.60 4.38
CA GLU A 245 -48.70 20.94 5.68
C GLU A 245 -49.31 19.55 5.53
N HIS A 246 -50.35 19.40 4.69
CA HIS A 246 -50.94 18.10 4.35
C HIS A 246 -49.90 17.13 3.79
N VAL A 247 -49.12 17.56 2.79
CA VAL A 247 -48.08 16.71 2.19
C VAL A 247 -47.02 16.35 3.21
N ARG A 248 -46.56 17.28 4.06
CA ARG A 248 -45.60 16.97 5.14
C ARG A 248 -46.14 15.93 6.13
N ASN A 249 -47.40 16.07 6.55
CA ASN A 249 -48.04 15.11 7.46
C ASN A 249 -48.24 13.74 6.80
N TYR A 250 -48.62 13.73 5.51
CA TYR A 250 -48.73 12.51 4.73
C TYR A 250 -47.38 11.81 4.55
N GLU A 251 -46.32 12.56 4.21
CA GLU A 251 -44.95 12.06 4.10
C GLU A 251 -44.50 11.41 5.42
N ALA A 252 -44.70 12.08 6.56
CA ALA A 252 -44.35 11.54 7.87
C ALA A 252 -45.12 10.24 8.17
N THR A 253 -46.42 10.20 7.83
CA THR A 253 -47.28 9.03 8.03
C THR A 253 -46.84 7.84 7.16
N ILE A 254 -46.56 8.07 5.88
CA ILE A 254 -46.09 7.04 4.95
C ILE A 254 -44.71 6.54 5.36
N ARG A 255 -43.78 7.43 5.73
CA ARG A 255 -42.46 7.03 6.22
C ARG A 255 -42.56 6.18 7.49
N ALA A 256 -43.40 6.57 8.46
CA ALA A 256 -43.64 5.78 9.67
C ALA A 256 -44.25 4.40 9.34
N ARG A 257 -45.21 4.34 8.41
CA ARG A 257 -45.82 3.08 7.96
C ARG A 257 -44.80 2.16 7.28
N VAL A 258 -44.00 2.69 6.37
CA VAL A 258 -42.95 1.95 5.66
C VAL A 258 -41.86 1.49 6.63
N GLN A 259 -41.48 2.33 7.60
CA GLN A 259 -40.55 1.96 8.64
C GLN A 259 -41.09 0.81 9.50
N ALA A 260 -42.36 0.84 9.89
CA ALA A 260 -42.99 -0.28 10.61
C ALA A 260 -43.00 -1.60 9.79
N LYS A 261 -43.14 -1.51 8.45
CA LYS A 261 -42.99 -2.67 7.56
C LYS A 261 -41.56 -3.20 7.48
N LEU A 262 -40.58 -2.29 7.51
CA LEU A 262 -39.17 -2.63 7.58
C LEU A 262 -38.84 -3.32 8.91
N ASP A 263 -39.26 -2.73 10.02
CA ASP A 263 -39.01 -3.24 11.38
C ASP A 263 -39.72 -4.59 11.64
N SER A 264 -40.89 -4.81 11.03
CA SER A 264 -41.62 -6.09 11.11
C SER A 264 -41.04 -7.17 10.20
N GLY A 265 -40.07 -6.85 9.34
CA GLY A 265 -39.45 -7.80 8.42
C GLY A 265 -40.33 -8.16 7.21
N GLU A 266 -41.36 -7.38 6.88
CA GLU A 266 -42.24 -7.65 5.73
C GLU A 266 -41.45 -7.70 4.41
N TYR A 267 -40.51 -6.77 4.21
CA TYR A 267 -39.65 -6.75 3.02
C TYR A 267 -38.72 -7.96 2.94
N ARG A 268 -38.20 -8.41 4.09
CA ARG A 268 -37.42 -9.64 4.18
C ARG A 268 -38.25 -10.86 3.81
N ALA A 269 -39.47 -10.98 4.33
CA ALA A 269 -40.38 -12.07 4.00
C ALA A 269 -40.75 -12.09 2.51
N ARG A 270 -40.99 -10.90 1.90
CA ARG A 270 -41.21 -10.78 0.45
C ARG A 270 -40.01 -11.28 -0.34
N PHE A 271 -38.80 -10.89 0.05
CA PHE A 271 -37.58 -11.38 -0.58
C PHE A 271 -37.47 -12.91 -0.47
N GLU A 272 -37.69 -13.46 0.72
CA GLU A 272 -37.66 -14.91 0.97
C GLU A 272 -38.66 -15.66 0.09
N SER A 273 -39.92 -15.21 0.03
CA SER A 273 -40.95 -15.85 -0.79
C SER A 273 -40.66 -15.79 -2.29
N LYS A 274 -39.95 -14.76 -2.77
CA LYS A 274 -39.73 -14.53 -4.19
C LYS A 274 -38.47 -15.22 -4.70
N TYR A 275 -37.44 -15.29 -3.88
CA TYR A 275 -36.11 -15.70 -4.31
C TYR A 275 -35.58 -16.96 -3.61
N VAL A 276 -36.11 -17.31 -2.43
CA VAL A 276 -35.63 -18.45 -1.63
C VAL A 276 -36.57 -19.62 -1.73
N THR A 277 -37.86 -19.37 -1.53
CA THR A 277 -38.93 -20.37 -1.65
C THR A 277 -39.98 -19.94 -2.68
N PRO A 278 -39.59 -19.68 -3.95
CA PRO A 278 -40.55 -19.34 -4.99
C PRO A 278 -41.51 -20.49 -5.30
N PRO A 279 -42.68 -20.19 -5.89
CA PRO A 279 -43.63 -21.20 -6.35
C PRO A 279 -43.07 -22.19 -7.37
N ASP A 280 -42.11 -21.75 -8.21
CA ASP A 280 -41.33 -22.64 -9.08
C ASP A 280 -39.99 -22.97 -8.40
N PRO A 281 -39.79 -24.21 -7.91
CA PRO A 281 -38.54 -24.61 -7.26
C PRO A 281 -37.31 -24.47 -8.16
N LYS A 282 -37.46 -24.46 -9.50
CA LYS A 282 -36.33 -24.24 -10.43
C LYS A 282 -35.86 -22.79 -10.45
N ALA A 283 -36.70 -21.85 -10.01
CA ALA A 283 -36.36 -20.44 -9.88
C ALA A 283 -35.73 -20.11 -8.51
N ALA A 284 -35.68 -21.07 -7.58
CA ALA A 284 -35.13 -20.87 -6.24
C ALA A 284 -33.62 -20.61 -6.30
N LEU A 285 -33.17 -19.54 -5.65
CA LEU A 285 -31.75 -19.25 -5.50
C LEU A 285 -31.12 -20.23 -4.51
N GLN A 286 -29.91 -20.68 -4.85
CA GLN A 286 -29.13 -21.64 -4.05
C GLN A 286 -28.43 -20.96 -2.86
N ILE A 287 -29.19 -20.31 -1.97
CA ILE A 287 -28.65 -19.52 -0.85
C ILE A 287 -27.79 -20.38 0.08
N TYR A 288 -28.19 -21.62 0.34
CA TYR A 288 -27.41 -22.52 1.19
C TYR A 288 -26.02 -22.80 0.58
N ALA A 289 -25.95 -23.05 -0.72
CA ALA A 289 -24.68 -23.22 -1.42
C ALA A 289 -23.83 -21.94 -1.41
N MET A 290 -24.46 -20.75 -1.54
CA MET A 290 -23.75 -19.47 -1.41
C MET A 290 -23.17 -19.29 0.00
N LYS A 291 -23.94 -19.57 1.06
CA LYS A 291 -23.46 -19.51 2.45
C LYS A 291 -22.32 -20.50 2.69
N GLN A 292 -22.43 -21.72 2.17
CA GLN A 292 -21.35 -22.72 2.26
C GLN A 292 -20.08 -22.27 1.52
N ALA A 293 -20.22 -21.66 0.34
CA ALA A 293 -19.08 -21.12 -0.40
C ALA A 293 -18.36 -20.01 0.39
N LEU A 294 -19.12 -19.10 1.01
CA LEU A 294 -18.57 -18.04 1.87
C LEU A 294 -17.89 -18.62 3.12
N ALA A 295 -18.56 -19.53 3.84
CA ALA A 295 -18.00 -20.16 5.04
C ALA A 295 -16.74 -20.99 4.73
N GLY A 296 -16.72 -21.67 3.58
CA GLY A 296 -15.55 -22.39 3.08
C GLY A 296 -14.41 -21.44 2.78
N PHE A 297 -14.68 -20.32 2.11
CA PHE A 297 -13.69 -19.26 1.86
C PHE A 297 -13.13 -18.66 3.15
N GLU A 298 -13.99 -18.27 4.10
CA GLU A 298 -13.57 -17.75 5.41
C GLU A 298 -12.71 -18.75 6.20
N THR A 299 -12.99 -20.04 6.06
CA THR A 299 -12.17 -21.10 6.67
C THR A 299 -10.78 -21.16 6.04
N GLN A 300 -10.70 -21.04 4.71
CA GLN A 300 -9.40 -21.00 4.02
C GLN A 300 -8.62 -19.72 4.34
N CYS A 301 -9.28 -18.55 4.38
CA CYS A 301 -8.66 -17.30 4.80
C CYS A 301 -8.03 -17.45 6.20
N ARG A 302 -8.77 -18.01 7.18
CA ARG A 302 -8.23 -18.24 8.53
C ARG A 302 -7.00 -19.15 8.56
N ILE A 303 -6.97 -20.22 7.75
CA ILE A 303 -5.81 -21.11 7.66
C ILE A 303 -4.60 -20.36 7.11
N VAL A 304 -4.81 -19.61 6.04
CA VAL A 304 -3.77 -18.79 5.38
C VAL A 304 -3.26 -17.69 6.30
N GLU A 305 -4.15 -16.99 7.01
CA GLU A 305 -3.82 -15.95 7.99
C GLU A 305 -2.98 -16.51 9.14
N GLN A 306 -3.32 -17.70 9.65
CA GLN A 306 -2.54 -18.37 10.69
C GLN A 306 -1.12 -18.72 10.22
N GLU A 307 -0.99 -19.23 9.00
CA GLU A 307 0.34 -19.55 8.43
C GLU A 307 1.13 -18.27 8.15
N ALA A 308 0.51 -17.22 7.61
CA ALA A 308 1.14 -15.92 7.42
C ALA A 308 1.61 -15.33 8.76
N ALA A 309 0.81 -15.40 9.82
CA ALA A 309 1.18 -14.95 11.16
C ALA A 309 2.35 -15.76 11.74
N ARG A 310 2.36 -17.09 11.55
CA ARG A 310 3.48 -17.95 11.97
C ARG A 310 4.78 -17.57 11.25
N ARG A 311 4.72 -17.26 9.96
CA ARG A 311 5.86 -16.82 9.15
C ARG A 311 6.28 -15.37 9.44
N ALA A 312 5.39 -14.54 10.01
CA ALA A 312 5.68 -13.15 10.33
C ALA A 312 6.68 -12.97 11.49
N LEU A 313 6.78 -13.93 12.41
CA LEU A 313 7.64 -13.83 13.60
C LEU A 313 9.12 -13.49 13.29
N PRO A 314 9.86 -14.25 12.45
CA PRO A 314 11.23 -13.89 12.09
C PRO A 314 11.32 -12.60 11.27
N TYR A 315 10.31 -12.33 10.44
CA TYR A 315 10.21 -11.10 9.65
C TYR A 315 10.15 -9.86 10.56
N GLU A 316 9.33 -9.88 11.60
CA GLU A 316 9.12 -8.72 12.49
C GLU A 316 10.36 -8.38 13.30
N VAL A 317 11.14 -9.40 13.70
CA VAL A 317 12.43 -9.21 14.37
C VAL A 317 13.40 -8.45 13.46
N TRP A 318 13.46 -8.81 12.17
CA TRP A 318 14.32 -8.14 11.19
C TRP A 318 13.80 -6.76 10.81
N LEU A 319 12.49 -6.60 10.63
CA LEU A 319 11.85 -5.34 10.30
C LEU A 319 12.15 -4.24 11.34
N GLN A 320 12.29 -4.63 12.62
CA GLN A 320 12.58 -3.72 13.73
C GLN A 320 14.05 -3.76 14.18
N SER A 321 14.91 -4.46 13.43
CA SER A 321 16.31 -4.65 13.81
C SER A 321 17.14 -3.38 13.58
N GLU A 322 18.14 -3.17 14.45
CA GLU A 322 19.11 -2.10 14.26
C GLU A 322 19.96 -2.33 12.99
N GLN A 323 20.18 -3.58 12.60
CA GLN A 323 20.90 -3.96 11.39
C GLN A 323 20.19 -3.47 10.12
N LEU A 324 18.86 -3.58 10.05
CA LEU A 324 18.09 -3.01 8.95
C LEU A 324 18.23 -1.49 8.91
N LEU A 325 18.12 -0.83 10.06
CA LEU A 325 18.25 0.62 10.14
C LEU A 325 19.67 1.08 9.74
N ASP A 326 20.71 0.35 10.14
CA ASP A 326 22.10 0.64 9.77
C ASP A 326 22.30 0.48 8.25
N GLY A 327 21.73 -0.57 7.64
CA GLY A 327 21.74 -0.76 6.19
C GLY A 327 20.95 0.32 5.42
N LEU A 328 19.99 0.98 6.07
CA LEU A 328 19.19 2.06 5.49
C LEU A 328 19.78 3.47 5.71
N ASP A 329 20.69 3.64 6.65
CA ASP A 329 21.34 4.94 6.94
C ASP A 329 22.35 5.35 5.85
N VAL A 330 22.60 4.50 4.87
CA VAL A 330 23.49 4.75 3.72
C VAL A 330 22.75 5.36 2.53
N TYR A 331 21.44 5.60 2.63
CA TYR A 331 20.70 6.35 1.62
C TYR A 331 20.87 7.85 1.85
N ASP A 332 21.11 8.57 0.77
CA ASP A 332 21.51 9.97 0.77
C ASP A 332 20.31 10.88 1.07
N ASP A 333 20.40 11.63 2.19
CA ASP A 333 19.36 12.54 2.69
C ASP A 333 19.11 13.82 1.84
N ALA A 334 19.88 14.03 0.77
CA ALA A 334 19.77 15.19 -0.11
C ALA A 334 19.86 14.83 -1.61
N ASP A 335 19.72 13.55 -1.96
CA ASP A 335 19.64 13.07 -3.34
C ASP A 335 18.31 12.34 -3.57
N LEU A 336 17.48 12.93 -4.44
CA LEU A 336 16.13 12.43 -4.71
C LEU A 336 16.13 11.03 -5.36
N ALA A 337 17.16 10.69 -6.15
CA ALA A 337 17.25 9.36 -6.75
C ALA A 337 17.54 8.29 -5.68
N SER A 338 18.42 8.59 -4.73
CA SER A 338 18.62 7.78 -3.52
C SER A 338 17.35 7.69 -2.69
N GLY A 339 16.61 8.79 -2.53
CA GLY A 339 15.36 8.81 -1.80
C GLY A 339 14.26 7.90 -2.38
N TRP A 340 14.13 7.84 -3.71
CA TRP A 340 13.22 6.90 -4.35
C TRP A 340 13.63 5.44 -4.20
N ARG A 341 14.93 5.16 -4.23
CA ARG A 341 15.45 3.82 -3.96
C ARG A 341 15.19 3.41 -2.52
N PHE A 342 15.43 4.30 -1.55
CA PHE A 342 15.07 4.09 -0.15
C PHE A 342 13.58 3.71 0.00
N ALA A 343 12.69 4.51 -0.59
CA ALA A 343 11.25 4.26 -0.55
C ALA A 343 10.88 2.92 -1.19
N GLY A 344 11.52 2.58 -2.31
CA GLY A 344 11.38 1.31 -2.99
C GLY A 344 11.79 0.10 -2.13
N GLN A 345 13.01 0.11 -1.61
CA GLN A 345 13.58 -0.99 -0.83
C GLN A 345 12.82 -1.23 0.48
N THR A 346 12.53 -0.17 1.21
CA THR A 346 11.72 -0.25 2.43
C THR A 346 10.28 -0.67 2.12
N GLY A 347 9.75 -0.28 0.95
CA GLY A 347 8.42 -0.68 0.49
C GLY A 347 8.32 -2.17 0.24
N LEU A 348 9.36 -2.77 -0.35
CA LEU A 348 9.46 -4.23 -0.48
C LEU A 348 9.56 -4.93 0.88
N CYS A 349 10.17 -4.29 1.88
CA CYS A 349 10.20 -4.81 3.26
C CYS A 349 8.81 -4.88 3.92
N VAL A 350 7.83 -4.08 3.48
CA VAL A 350 6.50 -4.01 4.09
C VAL A 350 5.35 -4.37 3.16
N PHE A 351 5.64 -4.69 1.90
CA PHE A 351 4.62 -5.02 0.91
C PHE A 351 3.73 -6.16 1.42
N GLY A 352 2.42 -5.93 1.49
CA GLY A 352 1.44 -6.91 2.01
C GLY A 352 1.49 -7.16 3.53
N ALA A 353 2.39 -6.51 4.29
CA ALA A 353 2.56 -6.75 5.72
C ALA A 353 1.35 -6.32 6.54
N GLU A 354 0.65 -5.27 6.12
CA GLU A 354 -0.60 -4.83 6.75
C GLU A 354 -1.76 -5.84 6.66
N GLY A 355 -1.60 -6.93 5.90
CA GLY A 355 -2.52 -8.07 5.93
C GLY A 355 -2.42 -8.95 7.18
N CYS A 356 -1.37 -8.77 7.99
CA CYS A 356 -1.20 -9.43 9.28
C CYS A 356 -1.39 -8.42 10.41
N GLU A 357 -2.19 -8.75 11.42
CA GLU A 357 -2.56 -7.81 12.51
C GLU A 357 -1.35 -7.27 13.29
N ILE A 358 -0.37 -8.13 13.58
CA ILE A 358 0.82 -7.73 14.35
C ILE A 358 1.65 -6.72 13.54
N SER A 359 1.99 -7.06 12.30
CA SER A 359 2.75 -6.16 11.41
C SER A 359 1.98 -4.89 11.05
N ALA A 360 0.66 -4.97 10.89
CA ALA A 360 -0.21 -3.80 10.66
C ALA A 360 -0.19 -2.82 11.84
N SER A 361 -0.09 -3.33 13.07
CA SER A 361 0.00 -2.50 14.28
C SER A 361 1.32 -1.71 14.31
N VAL A 362 2.44 -2.35 13.98
CA VAL A 362 3.75 -1.68 13.87
C VAL A 362 3.73 -0.56 12.81
N ILE A 363 3.19 -0.86 11.61
CA ILE A 363 3.10 0.14 10.54
C ILE A 363 2.17 1.29 10.94
N GLN A 364 1.07 1.00 11.64
CA GLN A 364 0.17 2.03 12.15
C GLN A 364 0.87 2.96 13.14
N GLU A 365 1.66 2.42 14.08
CA GLU A 365 2.43 3.23 15.04
C GLU A 365 3.39 4.18 14.31
N TRP A 366 4.03 3.73 13.23
CA TRP A 366 4.88 4.57 12.39
C TRP A 366 4.11 5.73 11.76
N TRP A 367 2.91 5.51 11.22
CA TRP A 367 2.09 6.60 10.69
C TRP A 367 1.62 7.62 11.75
N GLN A 368 1.54 7.18 13.01
CA GLN A 368 1.19 8.04 14.14
C GLN A 368 2.42 8.72 14.78
N GLY A 369 3.62 8.21 14.54
CA GLY A 369 4.90 8.70 15.05
C GLY A 369 5.42 9.98 14.37
N GLY A 370 6.66 10.39 14.68
CA GLY A 370 7.31 11.58 14.08
C GLY A 370 8.14 11.23 12.85
N ALA A 371 8.22 12.13 11.85
CA ALA A 371 8.92 11.85 10.60
C ALA A 371 10.45 11.82 10.74
N GLN A 372 10.99 12.47 11.78
CA GLN A 372 12.42 12.42 12.13
C GLN A 372 12.84 11.18 12.91
N ASP A 373 11.90 10.34 13.36
CA ASP A 373 12.28 9.13 14.09
C ASP A 373 12.94 8.14 13.12
N ARG A 374 14.19 7.78 13.42
CA ARG A 374 14.97 6.81 12.64
C ARG A 374 14.21 5.50 12.43
N LYS A 375 13.42 5.04 13.41
CA LYS A 375 12.66 3.78 13.33
C LYS A 375 11.39 3.89 12.50
N ASN A 376 10.94 5.11 12.20
CA ASN A 376 9.70 5.37 11.50
C ASN A 376 9.87 5.23 9.99
N LEU A 377 9.90 3.98 9.52
CA LEU A 377 10.06 3.69 8.10
C LEU A 377 8.89 4.22 7.27
N ALA A 378 7.66 4.25 7.80
CA ALA A 378 6.51 4.73 7.03
C ALA A 378 6.64 6.21 6.62
N LEU A 379 6.93 7.09 7.59
CA LEU A 379 7.10 8.51 7.32
C LEU A 379 8.40 8.80 6.57
N ARG A 380 9.50 8.13 6.93
CA ARG A 380 10.77 8.28 6.21
C ARG A 380 10.63 7.88 4.76
N SER A 381 9.99 6.75 4.46
CA SER A 381 9.84 6.26 3.10
C SER A 381 8.88 7.09 2.26
N PHE A 382 7.77 7.55 2.85
CA PHE A 382 6.88 8.48 2.14
C PHE A 382 7.56 9.83 1.87
N GLY A 383 8.37 10.32 2.81
CA GLY A 383 9.21 11.51 2.66
C GLY A 383 10.50 11.28 1.88
N LEU A 384 10.68 10.10 1.25
CA LEU A 384 11.85 9.73 0.46
C LEU A 384 13.19 9.84 1.22
N ASN A 385 13.15 9.76 2.54
CA ASN A 385 14.27 9.98 3.44
C ASN A 385 15.00 11.32 3.17
N GLN A 386 14.28 12.34 2.69
CA GLN A 386 14.85 13.65 2.38
C GLN A 386 14.50 14.65 3.48
N ASP A 387 15.51 15.29 4.07
CA ASP A 387 15.33 16.22 5.19
C ASP A 387 14.30 17.30 4.90
N ALA A 388 14.36 17.88 3.69
CA ALA A 388 13.44 18.94 3.27
C ALA A 388 11.98 18.47 3.18
N ILE A 389 11.74 17.23 2.76
CA ILE A 389 10.39 16.66 2.63
C ILE A 389 9.87 16.26 4.02
N LEU A 390 10.70 15.61 4.82
CA LEU A 390 10.34 15.18 6.19
C LEU A 390 10.03 16.37 7.10
N ALA A 391 10.83 17.44 7.03
CA ALA A 391 10.57 18.65 7.80
C ALA A 391 9.22 19.30 7.44
N GLU A 392 8.86 19.33 6.16
CA GLU A 392 7.59 19.87 5.70
C GLU A 392 6.40 18.97 6.08
N MET A 393 6.59 17.64 6.02
CA MET A 393 5.60 16.69 6.52
C MET A 393 5.32 16.86 8.01
N ASP A 394 6.37 17.01 8.83
CA ASP A 394 6.24 17.27 10.26
C ASP A 394 5.55 18.61 10.53
N ARG A 395 5.88 19.67 9.77
CA ARG A 395 5.19 20.97 9.86
C ARG A 395 3.68 20.83 9.63
N ILE A 396 3.28 20.10 8.59
CA ILE A 396 1.86 19.85 8.28
C ILE A 396 1.20 19.06 9.41
N ARG A 397 1.89 18.04 9.95
CA ARG A 397 1.39 17.21 11.06
C ARG A 397 1.20 18.01 12.35
N GLU A 398 2.17 18.85 12.73
CA GLU A 398 2.05 19.70 13.92
C GLU A 398 0.93 20.73 13.77
N SER A 399 0.78 21.32 12.58
CA SER A 399 -0.36 22.20 12.29
C SER A 399 -1.68 21.46 12.41
N ALA A 400 -1.77 20.23 11.89
CA ALA A 400 -2.96 19.40 12.00
C ALA A 400 -3.33 19.04 13.45
N LYS A 401 -2.38 18.98 14.38
CA LYS A 401 -2.67 18.76 15.81
C LYS A 401 -3.27 19.99 16.49
N SER A 402 -2.87 21.19 16.06
CA SER A 402 -3.26 22.46 16.68
C SER A 402 -4.66 22.93 16.30
N GLU A 403 -5.24 22.39 15.23
CA GLU A 403 -6.55 22.80 14.75
C GLU A 403 -7.68 21.92 15.33
N PRO A 404 -8.89 22.46 15.53
CA PRO A 404 -10.04 21.64 15.90
C PRO A 404 -10.50 20.79 14.71
N ALA A 405 -11.17 19.68 14.99
CA ALA A 405 -11.92 18.94 13.98
C ALA A 405 -12.96 19.86 13.30
N LEU A 406 -13.30 19.54 12.05
CA LEU A 406 -14.12 20.34 11.13
C LEU A 406 -15.25 21.11 11.86
N ALA A 407 -15.17 22.44 11.85
CA ALA A 407 -16.08 23.29 12.60
C ALA A 407 -17.50 23.23 12.02
N ALA A 408 -18.51 23.36 12.89
CA ALA A 408 -19.91 23.42 12.45
C ALA A 408 -20.14 24.61 11.50
N GLY A 409 -20.36 24.33 10.21
CA GLY A 409 -20.61 25.32 9.17
C GLY A 409 -19.53 25.42 8.09
N GLU A 410 -18.35 24.82 8.28
CA GLU A 410 -17.31 24.79 7.25
C GLU A 410 -17.71 23.79 6.15
N THR A 411 -17.64 24.22 4.88
CA THR A 411 -17.97 23.31 3.78
C THR A 411 -16.84 22.29 3.59
N THR A 412 -17.18 21.07 3.14
CA THR A 412 -16.18 20.05 2.80
C THR A 412 -15.16 20.57 1.77
N TYR A 413 -15.58 21.49 0.90
CA TYR A 413 -14.71 22.15 -0.07
C TYR A 413 -13.69 23.08 0.60
N GLU A 414 -14.12 23.96 1.50
CA GLU A 414 -13.22 24.89 2.22
C GLU A 414 -12.20 24.15 3.07
N TYR A 415 -12.64 23.18 3.86
CA TYR A 415 -11.77 22.31 4.65
C TYR A 415 -10.69 21.62 3.78
N THR A 416 -11.11 21.11 2.62
CA THR A 416 -10.20 20.47 1.66
C THR A 416 -9.20 21.46 1.12
N ARG A 417 -9.66 22.64 0.67
CA ARG A 417 -8.82 23.68 0.08
C ARG A 417 -7.76 24.16 1.07
N THR A 418 -8.13 24.40 2.33
CA THR A 418 -7.20 24.81 3.39
C THR A 418 -6.10 23.77 3.60
N GLY A 419 -6.46 22.49 3.70
CA GLY A 419 -5.49 21.40 3.84
C GLY A 419 -4.52 21.26 2.66
N LEU A 420 -4.95 21.68 1.45
CA LEU A 420 -4.13 21.67 0.24
C LEU A 420 -3.20 22.89 0.16
N GLU A 421 -3.68 24.08 0.50
CA GLU A 421 -2.84 25.28 0.60
C GLU A 421 -1.71 25.08 1.61
N MET A 422 -2.02 24.43 2.74
CA MET A 422 -1.01 24.04 3.73
C MET A 422 0.05 23.08 3.16
N ALA A 423 -0.30 22.28 2.15
CA ALA A 423 0.57 21.27 1.55
C ALA A 423 1.25 21.75 0.26
N LYS A 424 1.10 23.04 -0.12
CA LYS A 424 1.64 23.58 -1.37
C LYS A 424 3.16 23.45 -1.49
N THR A 425 3.89 23.76 -0.41
CA THR A 425 5.35 23.59 -0.37
C THR A 425 5.73 22.11 -0.55
N LEU A 426 5.00 21.21 0.13
CA LEU A 426 5.21 19.77 -0.01
C LEU A 426 4.93 19.29 -1.43
N ALA A 427 3.89 19.82 -2.09
CA ALA A 427 3.57 19.50 -3.48
C ALA A 427 4.70 19.89 -4.43
N GLN A 428 5.29 21.08 -4.26
CA GLN A 428 6.44 21.51 -5.06
C GLN A 428 7.67 20.62 -4.84
N LEU A 429 7.89 20.12 -3.62
CA LEU A 429 8.96 19.17 -3.33
C LEU A 429 8.70 17.83 -4.01
N PHE A 430 7.46 17.33 -3.97
CA PHE A 430 7.06 16.11 -4.66
C PHE A 430 7.11 16.26 -6.19
N ASP A 431 6.79 17.41 -6.76
CA ASP A 431 6.91 17.64 -8.21
C ASP A 431 8.37 17.50 -8.68
N LYS A 432 9.33 18.01 -7.88
CA LYS A 432 10.77 17.81 -8.13
C LYS A 432 11.16 16.34 -8.01
N ALA A 433 10.73 15.67 -6.94
CA ALA A 433 10.99 14.25 -6.73
C ALA A 433 10.43 13.41 -7.89
N ASN A 434 9.19 13.68 -8.29
CA ASN A 434 8.51 13.01 -9.38
C ASN A 434 9.25 13.18 -10.70
N SER A 435 9.77 14.37 -10.99
CA SER A 435 10.57 14.61 -12.20
C SER A 435 11.83 13.75 -12.24
N VAL A 436 12.49 13.54 -11.09
CA VAL A 436 13.67 12.65 -10.99
C VAL A 436 13.26 11.20 -11.22
N TYR A 437 12.16 10.75 -10.62
CA TYR A 437 11.67 9.38 -10.82
C TYR A 437 11.29 9.12 -12.28
N GLU A 438 10.63 10.06 -12.97
CA GLU A 438 10.32 9.92 -14.41
C GLU A 438 11.59 9.71 -15.24
N ALA A 439 12.69 10.37 -14.89
CA ALA A 439 13.97 10.18 -15.56
C ALA A 439 14.59 8.81 -15.25
N MET A 440 14.45 8.31 -14.02
CA MET A 440 14.90 6.97 -13.61
C MET A 440 14.09 5.85 -14.30
N ASP A 441 12.78 6.04 -14.44
CA ASP A 441 11.87 5.10 -15.10
C ASP A 441 12.18 4.98 -16.59
N LYS A 442 12.37 6.12 -17.27
CA LYS A 442 12.78 6.17 -18.69
C LYS A 442 14.15 5.53 -18.97
N SER A 443 15.01 5.41 -17.95
CA SER A 443 16.33 4.76 -18.05
C SER A 443 16.33 3.29 -17.61
N ASN A 444 15.15 2.69 -17.40
CA ASN A 444 14.96 1.31 -16.95
C ASN A 444 15.66 1.01 -15.60
N MET A 445 15.84 2.03 -14.76
CA MET A 445 16.44 1.92 -13.42
C MET A 445 15.38 1.91 -12.30
N ALA A 446 14.08 1.88 -12.63
CA ALA A 446 12.97 1.99 -11.68
C ALA A 446 12.36 0.63 -11.23
N GLY A 447 13.19 -0.43 -11.17
CA GLY A 447 12.78 -1.78 -10.75
C GLY A 447 12.18 -1.90 -9.34
N LEU A 448 12.04 -0.79 -8.61
CA LEU A 448 11.50 -0.69 -7.26
C LEU A 448 10.10 -0.03 -7.19
N SER A 449 9.47 0.20 -8.34
CA SER A 449 8.12 0.79 -8.48
C SER A 449 7.08 0.14 -7.55
N GLY A 450 7.07 -1.19 -7.47
CA GLY A 450 6.14 -1.94 -6.62
C GLY A 450 6.29 -1.66 -5.13
N GLY A 451 7.54 -1.48 -4.65
CA GLY A 451 7.81 -1.12 -3.27
C GLY A 451 7.32 0.29 -2.95
N VAL A 452 7.57 1.25 -3.84
CA VAL A 452 7.07 2.63 -3.69
C VAL A 452 5.53 2.64 -3.61
N LEU A 453 4.84 1.89 -4.46
CA LEU A 453 3.38 1.75 -4.41
C LEU A 453 2.88 1.13 -3.09
N ALA A 454 3.68 0.30 -2.42
CA ALA A 454 3.33 -0.30 -1.14
C ALA A 454 3.08 0.77 -0.06
N TRP A 455 3.99 1.74 0.06
CA TRP A 455 3.88 2.84 1.02
C TRP A 455 2.71 3.77 0.71
N TYR A 456 2.50 4.03 -0.57
CA TYR A 456 1.34 4.80 -1.01
C TYR A 456 0.01 4.10 -0.70
N ALA A 457 -0.09 2.79 -0.97
CA ALA A 457 -1.26 2.01 -0.59
C ALA A 457 -1.48 2.01 0.94
N SER A 458 -0.41 1.92 1.73
CA SER A 458 -0.47 2.00 3.20
C SER A 458 -0.97 3.37 3.67
N LEU A 459 -0.42 4.48 3.17
CA LEU A 459 -0.90 5.83 3.49
C LEU A 459 -2.39 6.02 3.13
N GLY A 460 -2.82 5.48 1.99
CA GLY A 460 -4.22 5.47 1.57
C GLY A 460 -5.12 4.77 2.59
N ARG A 461 -4.72 3.59 3.07
CA ARG A 461 -5.43 2.86 4.12
C ARG A 461 -5.49 3.66 5.42
N GLN A 462 -4.39 4.27 5.86
CA GLN A 462 -4.39 5.08 7.09
C GLN A 462 -5.31 6.30 6.99
N THR A 463 -5.34 6.94 5.81
CA THR A 463 -6.25 8.07 5.55
C THR A 463 -7.71 7.66 5.66
N LEU A 464 -8.07 6.47 5.21
CA LEU A 464 -9.45 5.95 5.31
C LEU A 464 -9.78 5.37 6.69
N ARG A 465 -8.77 4.90 7.43
CA ARG A 465 -8.94 4.22 8.72
C ARG A 465 -9.34 5.18 9.83
N HIS A 466 -8.70 6.34 9.90
CA HIS A 466 -8.97 7.31 10.97
C HIS A 466 -10.25 8.10 10.69
N ALA A 467 -11.09 8.20 11.72
CA ALA A 467 -12.30 8.99 11.64
C ALA A 467 -11.98 10.47 11.43
N SER A 468 -12.86 11.16 10.71
CA SER A 468 -12.77 12.61 10.50
C SER A 468 -13.09 13.43 11.76
N GLN A 469 -13.38 12.77 12.88
CA GLN A 469 -13.71 13.35 14.18
C GLN A 469 -13.06 12.51 15.31
N GLY A 470 -12.71 13.12 16.43
CA GLY A 470 -12.12 12.46 17.61
C GLY A 470 -10.62 12.69 17.79
N ASN A 471 -9.99 11.93 18.69
CA ASN A 471 -8.59 12.15 19.10
C ASN A 471 -7.55 11.84 18.00
N GLU A 472 -7.93 11.07 16.98
CA GLU A 472 -7.05 10.68 15.86
C GLU A 472 -7.28 11.53 14.60
N TRP A 473 -8.12 12.57 14.68
CA TRP A 473 -8.50 13.37 13.51
C TRP A 473 -7.28 14.02 12.83
N PHE A 474 -6.26 14.40 13.60
CA PHE A 474 -5.05 15.03 13.08
C PHE A 474 -4.29 14.10 12.13
N VAL A 475 -4.35 12.77 12.37
CA VAL A 475 -3.72 11.77 11.49
C VAL A 475 -4.45 11.77 10.15
N HIS A 476 -5.77 11.69 10.16
CA HIS A 476 -6.59 11.77 8.94
C HIS A 476 -6.30 13.04 8.12
N ARG A 477 -6.17 14.21 8.77
CA ARG A 477 -5.84 15.45 8.09
C ARG A 477 -4.43 15.45 7.51
N ALA A 478 -3.43 15.06 8.31
CA ALA A 478 -2.04 15.03 7.88
C ALA A 478 -1.84 14.08 6.69
N THR A 479 -2.31 12.83 6.80
CA THR A 479 -2.14 11.83 5.74
C THR A 479 -2.87 12.22 4.46
N ARG A 480 -4.02 12.89 4.58
CA ARG A 480 -4.74 13.44 3.44
C ARG A 480 -3.99 14.58 2.74
N SER A 481 -3.43 15.52 3.49
CA SER A 481 -2.63 16.62 2.94
C SER A 481 -1.39 16.10 2.23
N TRP A 482 -0.71 15.11 2.82
CA TRP A 482 0.43 14.42 2.22
C TRP A 482 0.05 13.69 0.93
N LEU A 483 -1.05 12.92 0.97
CA LEU A 483 -1.60 12.25 -0.20
C LEU A 483 -1.81 13.27 -1.33
N ALA A 484 -2.53 14.35 -1.06
CA ALA A 484 -2.83 15.31 -2.10
C ALA A 484 -1.59 16.02 -2.66
N ALA A 485 -0.59 16.33 -1.81
CA ALA A 485 0.68 16.89 -2.26
C ALA A 485 1.42 15.95 -3.22
N SER A 486 1.30 14.62 -3.06
CA SER A 486 2.02 13.64 -3.88
C SER A 486 1.46 13.47 -5.31
N ILE A 487 0.21 13.89 -5.58
CA ILE A 487 -0.47 13.75 -6.89
C ILE A 487 -0.11 14.91 -7.84
N GLY A 488 0.41 16.02 -7.29
CA GLY A 488 0.76 17.24 -8.04
C GLY A 488 -0.40 18.23 -8.17
N GLU A 489 -0.06 19.53 -8.30
CA GLU A 489 -1.00 20.67 -8.20
C GLU A 489 -2.14 20.62 -9.23
N ARG A 490 -1.86 20.18 -10.47
CA ARG A 490 -2.87 20.13 -11.55
C ARG A 490 -3.98 19.11 -11.33
N ALA A 491 -3.63 17.90 -10.88
CA ALA A 491 -4.62 16.83 -10.69
C ALA A 491 -5.57 17.16 -9.52
N VAL A 492 -5.03 17.81 -8.49
CA VAL A 492 -5.80 18.30 -7.35
C VAL A 492 -6.77 19.40 -7.76
N ASN A 493 -6.31 20.40 -8.52
CA ASN A 493 -7.15 21.52 -8.95
C ASN A 493 -8.31 21.07 -9.85
N LEU A 494 -8.06 20.16 -10.81
CA LEU A 494 -9.12 19.55 -11.62
C LEU A 494 -10.19 18.88 -10.75
N ARG A 495 -9.78 18.16 -9.69
CA ARG A 495 -10.74 17.49 -8.82
C ARG A 495 -11.52 18.44 -7.92
N LEU A 496 -10.91 19.53 -7.48
CA LEU A 496 -11.59 20.60 -6.74
C LEU A 496 -12.64 21.30 -7.60
N GLU A 497 -12.30 21.59 -8.86
CA GLU A 497 -13.21 22.17 -9.84
C GLU A 497 -14.41 21.26 -10.11
N ASP A 498 -14.18 19.95 -10.26
CA ASP A 498 -15.25 18.95 -10.35
C ASP A 498 -16.16 18.97 -9.12
N LEU A 499 -15.60 19.01 -7.91
CA LEU A 499 -16.38 19.01 -6.66
C LEU A 499 -17.21 20.28 -6.48
N GLN A 500 -16.67 21.40 -6.93
CA GLN A 500 -17.36 22.69 -6.98
C GLN A 500 -18.50 22.66 -8.01
N ALA A 501 -18.27 22.05 -9.18
CA ALA A 501 -19.28 21.85 -10.21
C ALA A 501 -20.38 20.84 -9.79
N ILE A 502 -20.02 19.83 -9.00
CA ILE A 502 -20.91 18.81 -8.42
C ILE A 502 -21.69 19.36 -7.22
N GLY A 503 -21.36 20.55 -6.73
CA GLY A 503 -22.13 21.30 -5.75
C GLY A 503 -23.49 21.71 -6.31
N HIS A 504 -24.44 20.74 -6.35
CA HIS A 504 -25.90 20.86 -6.16
C HIS A 504 -26.75 19.72 -6.79
N SER A 505 -26.19 18.72 -7.50
CA SER A 505 -27.05 17.76 -8.24
C SER A 505 -26.64 16.28 -8.30
N ALA A 506 -25.57 15.82 -7.64
CA ALA A 506 -25.21 14.40 -7.74
C ALA A 506 -25.97 13.49 -6.74
N ASP A 507 -26.70 12.51 -7.29
CA ASP A 507 -27.36 11.44 -6.52
C ASP A 507 -26.30 10.59 -5.78
N ARG A 508 -26.45 10.54 -4.46
CA ARG A 508 -25.62 9.84 -3.47
C ARG A 508 -25.38 8.36 -3.81
N THR A 509 -26.30 7.76 -4.56
CA THR A 509 -26.30 6.35 -4.96
C THR A 509 -25.32 6.06 -6.10
N VAL A 510 -25.16 7.02 -7.01
CA VAL A 510 -24.28 6.92 -8.19
C VAL A 510 -22.82 7.00 -7.76
N MET A 511 -22.48 7.93 -6.87
CA MET A 511 -21.11 8.08 -6.34
C MET A 511 -20.62 6.86 -5.55
N ARG A 512 -21.43 6.33 -4.61
CA ARG A 512 -21.03 5.14 -3.82
C ARG A 512 -20.81 3.91 -4.70
N SER A 513 -21.64 3.71 -5.72
CA SER A 513 -21.53 2.58 -6.65
C SER A 513 -20.32 2.71 -7.57
N GLN A 514 -20.07 3.91 -8.11
CA GLN A 514 -18.89 4.18 -8.95
C GLN A 514 -17.60 4.04 -8.18
N ILE A 515 -17.54 4.42 -6.90
CA ILE A 515 -16.31 4.29 -6.10
C ILE A 515 -16.03 2.84 -5.74
N LYS A 516 -17.04 2.07 -5.33
CA LYS A 516 -16.84 0.65 -5.03
C LYS A 516 -16.39 -0.11 -6.28
N GLN A 517 -16.99 0.18 -7.44
CA GLN A 517 -16.56 -0.42 -8.72
C GLN A 517 -15.19 0.08 -9.18
N ASN A 518 -14.90 1.38 -9.13
CA ASN A 518 -13.66 1.94 -9.63
C ASN A 518 -12.47 1.64 -8.71
N VAL A 519 -12.64 1.62 -7.38
CA VAL A 519 -11.60 1.24 -6.42
C VAL A 519 -11.26 -0.25 -6.55
N GLN A 520 -12.28 -1.12 -6.66
CA GLN A 520 -12.04 -2.55 -6.82
C GLN A 520 -11.47 -2.91 -8.20
N PHE A 521 -11.87 -2.19 -9.26
CA PHE A 521 -11.43 -2.46 -10.62
C PHE A 521 -10.06 -1.83 -10.93
N ALA A 522 -9.77 -0.60 -10.48
CA ALA A 522 -8.48 0.05 -10.73
C ALA A 522 -7.33 -0.62 -9.97
N PHE A 523 -7.50 -0.92 -8.68
CA PHE A 523 -6.45 -1.58 -7.90
C PHE A 523 -6.20 -3.01 -8.39
N ALA A 524 -7.24 -3.78 -8.71
CA ALA A 524 -7.08 -5.17 -9.13
C ALA A 524 -6.53 -5.31 -10.57
N THR A 525 -6.89 -4.42 -11.48
CA THR A 525 -6.44 -4.50 -12.88
C THR A 525 -5.03 -3.93 -13.04
N GLU A 526 -4.66 -2.88 -12.30
CA GLU A 526 -3.37 -2.22 -12.47
C GLU A 526 -2.23 -2.78 -11.60
N LEU A 527 -2.51 -3.44 -10.47
CA LEU A 527 -1.48 -4.21 -9.73
C LEU A 527 -1.10 -5.51 -10.42
N VAL A 528 -2.04 -6.16 -11.11
CA VAL A 528 -1.79 -7.42 -11.82
C VAL A 528 -0.96 -7.19 -13.09
N ASP A 529 -1.09 -6.02 -13.74
CA ASP A 529 -0.31 -5.61 -14.93
C ASP A 529 0.89 -4.68 -14.61
N ALA A 530 1.28 -4.54 -13.33
CA ALA A 530 2.38 -3.67 -12.90
C ALA A 530 3.75 -4.02 -13.50
N ARG A 531 3.90 -5.20 -14.11
CA ARG A 531 5.11 -5.60 -14.86
C ARG A 531 5.26 -4.90 -16.21
N SER A 532 4.23 -4.23 -16.73
CA SER A 532 4.22 -3.63 -18.07
C SER A 532 3.52 -2.26 -18.21
N SER A 533 3.02 -1.67 -17.12
CA SER A 533 2.19 -0.46 -17.17
C SER A 533 2.82 0.75 -16.48
N GLU A 534 2.65 1.92 -17.10
CA GLU A 534 3.14 3.23 -16.68
C GLU A 534 2.81 3.53 -15.21
N PHE A 535 3.81 3.38 -14.33
CA PHE A 535 3.72 3.59 -12.87
C PHE A 535 2.92 4.85 -12.47
N TYR A 536 3.10 5.95 -13.21
CA TYR A 536 2.39 7.21 -12.96
C TYR A 536 0.90 7.13 -13.18
N LYS A 537 0.42 6.37 -14.17
CA LYS A 537 -1.02 6.19 -14.41
C LYS A 537 -1.66 5.47 -13.23
N VAL A 538 -1.00 4.40 -12.75
CA VAL A 538 -1.48 3.60 -11.62
C VAL A 538 -1.49 4.41 -10.33
N ARG A 539 -0.37 5.08 -10.03
CA ARG A 539 -0.24 5.92 -8.84
C ARG A 539 -1.23 7.08 -8.86
N ALA A 540 -1.33 7.82 -9.96
CA ALA A 540 -2.24 8.97 -10.06
C ALA A 540 -3.71 8.57 -9.98
N SER A 541 -4.11 7.49 -10.68
CA SER A 541 -5.49 7.00 -10.67
C SER A 541 -5.89 6.47 -9.30
N GLY A 542 -5.06 5.63 -8.68
CA GLY A 542 -5.28 5.12 -7.33
C GLY A 542 -5.43 6.23 -6.29
N TRP A 543 -4.64 7.30 -6.43
CA TRP A 543 -4.71 8.43 -5.51
C TRP A 543 -5.91 9.34 -5.69
N LEU A 544 -6.32 9.60 -6.93
CA LEU A 544 -7.54 10.35 -7.18
C LEU A 544 -8.76 9.62 -6.59
N LEU A 545 -8.80 8.29 -6.70
CA LEU A 545 -9.85 7.47 -6.10
C LEU A 545 -9.86 7.52 -4.56
N LEU A 546 -8.68 7.45 -3.94
CA LEU A 546 -8.57 7.53 -2.47
C LEU A 546 -8.94 8.91 -1.93
N LEU A 547 -8.53 9.97 -2.64
CA LEU A 547 -8.92 11.34 -2.32
C LEU A 547 -10.44 11.52 -2.44
N GLU A 548 -11.06 10.96 -3.48
CA GLU A 548 -12.52 10.95 -3.66
C GLU A 548 -13.24 10.17 -2.54
N ALA A 549 -12.73 8.99 -2.17
CA ALA A 549 -13.28 8.19 -1.08
C ALA A 549 -13.22 8.93 0.27
N GLY A 550 -12.08 9.56 0.59
CA GLY A 550 -11.92 10.36 1.80
C GLY A 550 -12.87 11.57 1.86
N LEU A 551 -13.02 12.29 0.74
CA LEU A 551 -13.98 13.39 0.60
C LEU A 551 -15.43 12.96 0.83
N LEU A 552 -15.79 11.77 0.36
CA LEU A 552 -17.13 11.23 0.53
C LEU A 552 -17.39 10.71 1.93
N GLY A 553 -16.38 10.14 2.58
CA GLY A 553 -16.43 9.85 4.01
C GLY A 553 -16.81 11.10 4.82
N LEU A 554 -16.17 12.23 4.53
CA LEU A 554 -16.46 13.52 5.16
C LEU A 554 -17.89 14.01 4.90
N ARG A 555 -18.38 13.91 3.66
CA ARG A 555 -19.78 14.28 3.30
C ARG A 555 -20.85 13.42 3.96
N MET A 556 -20.57 12.14 4.23
CA MET A 556 -21.54 11.25 4.86
C MET A 556 -21.76 11.54 6.34
N HIS A 557 -20.75 12.12 7.01
CA HIS A 557 -20.77 12.40 8.44
C HIS A 557 -21.27 13.81 8.79
N SER A 558 -21.41 14.71 7.80
CA SER A 558 -21.95 16.07 7.99
C SER A 558 -23.47 16.18 7.79
N LEU A 559 -24.16 15.05 7.69
CA LEU A 559 -25.62 15.02 7.51
C LEU A 559 -26.34 14.98 8.86
N PRO A 560 -27.50 15.65 8.98
CA PRO A 560 -28.36 15.46 10.15
C PRO A 560 -28.71 13.98 10.28
N GLN A 561 -28.54 13.42 11.48
CA GLN A 561 -29.01 12.07 11.82
C GLN A 561 -30.52 11.96 11.72
#